data_AF-A0A960T0N5-F1
#
_entry.id   AF-A0A960T0N5-F1
#
_cell.length_a   1.000
_cell.length_b   1.000
_cell.length_c   1.000
_cell.angle_alpha   90.00
_cell.angle_beta   90.00
_cell.angle_gamma   90.00
#
_symmetry.space_group_name_H-M   'P 1'
#
loop_
_entity.id
_entity.type
_entity.pdbx_description
1 polymer ?
#
loop_
_entity_poly.entity_id
_entity_poly.type
_entity_poly.pdbx_seq_one_letter_code
_entity_poly.pdbx_strand_id
1 'polypeptide(L)'
;MSTPEAAARETIDRQLVAAGWTVQSIEDLNLAEGRGVAVRELQSQGGPADYVLFVDGRALAIVEAKKTGTTLSHVAEQSARYTAAKKWIPQRWADPLPFTYESTGIETNFRHQRDPDSRSRPVFAFHTPGHLLELVQQPDTLRARLKELPTKHPLAGPEGQPDQTARLRECQISAITGLETSLAA
;
A
#
# COMPACT_ATOMS: atom_id res chain seq x y z
N MET A 1 26.53 -20.07 -6.66
CA MET A 1 25.17 -20.27 -6.09
C MET A 1 24.67 -18.91 -5.65
N SER A 2 23.52 -18.46 -6.16
CA SER A 2 22.89 -17.22 -5.68
C SER A 2 22.45 -17.41 -4.22
N THR A 3 22.53 -16.34 -3.42
CA THR A 3 22.01 -16.39 -2.05
C THR A 3 20.49 -16.58 -2.08
N PRO A 4 19.87 -17.16 -1.03
CA PRO A 4 18.41 -17.29 -0.97
C PRO A 4 17.66 -15.94 -1.14
N GLU A 5 18.31 -14.85 -0.73
CA GLU A 5 17.80 -13.49 -0.90
C GLU A 5 17.85 -13.01 -2.36
N ALA A 6 18.90 -13.36 -3.11
CA ALA A 6 18.98 -13.06 -4.54
C ALA A 6 17.92 -13.83 -5.35
N ALA A 7 17.65 -15.09 -4.99
CA ALA A 7 16.58 -15.87 -5.62
C ALA A 7 15.17 -15.30 -5.33
N ALA A 8 14.96 -14.77 -4.12
CA ALA A 8 13.74 -14.04 -3.77
C ALA A 8 13.60 -12.76 -4.63
N ARG A 9 14.68 -12.00 -4.81
CA ARG A 9 14.70 -10.79 -5.65
C ARG A 9 14.34 -11.08 -7.11
N GLU A 10 14.89 -12.13 -7.73
CA GLU A 10 14.51 -12.53 -9.09
C GLU A 10 13.01 -12.86 -9.23
N THR A 11 12.41 -13.39 -8.17
CA THR A 11 10.97 -13.67 -8.16
C THR A 11 10.14 -12.41 -7.96
N ILE A 12 10.57 -11.53 -7.05
CA ILE A 12 9.95 -10.21 -6.83
C ILE A 12 10.01 -9.38 -8.11
N ASP A 13 11.14 -9.37 -8.81
CA ASP A 13 11.29 -8.70 -10.10
C ASP A 13 10.24 -9.15 -11.11
N ARG A 14 10.07 -10.47 -11.28
CA ARG A 14 9.05 -11.03 -12.17
C ARG A 14 7.64 -10.63 -11.75
N GLN A 15 7.35 -10.61 -10.45
CA GLN A 15 6.04 -10.22 -9.92
C GLN A 15 5.76 -8.73 -10.12
N LEU A 16 6.77 -7.87 -9.92
CA LEU A 16 6.69 -6.43 -10.20
C LEU A 16 6.48 -6.18 -11.69
N VAL A 17 7.25 -6.82 -12.58
CA VAL A 17 7.05 -6.74 -14.03
C VAL A 17 5.65 -7.20 -14.42
N ALA A 18 5.17 -8.32 -13.88
CA ALA A 18 3.82 -8.82 -14.14
C ALA A 18 2.71 -7.85 -13.65
N ALA A 19 2.97 -7.07 -12.59
CA ALA A 19 2.08 -6.01 -12.11
C ALA A 19 2.24 -4.68 -12.90
N GLY A 20 3.06 -4.66 -13.95
CA GLY A 20 3.24 -3.51 -14.85
C GLY A 20 4.31 -2.50 -14.40
N TRP A 21 5.25 -2.91 -13.54
CA TRP A 21 6.39 -2.08 -13.14
C TRP A 21 7.57 -2.28 -14.08
N THR A 22 8.23 -1.19 -14.44
CA THR A 22 9.55 -1.23 -15.07
C THR A 22 10.59 -1.33 -13.97
N VAL A 23 11.31 -2.45 -13.89
CA VAL A 23 12.31 -2.66 -12.84
C VAL A 23 13.69 -2.23 -13.32
N GLN A 24 14.32 -1.32 -12.59
CA GLN A 24 15.62 -0.72 -12.91
C GLN A 24 16.57 -0.84 -11.71
N SER A 25 17.88 -0.85 -11.97
CA SER A 25 18.87 -0.58 -10.93
C SER A 25 19.13 0.92 -10.80
N ILE A 26 19.89 1.34 -9.79
CA ILE A 26 20.20 2.75 -9.57
C ILE A 26 21.12 3.32 -10.68
N GLU A 27 21.93 2.48 -11.30
CA GLU A 27 22.86 2.85 -12.38
C GLU A 27 22.11 3.22 -13.67
N ASP A 28 20.99 2.56 -13.94
CA ASP A 28 20.15 2.75 -15.13
C ASP A 28 18.92 3.61 -14.84
N LEU A 29 18.96 4.43 -13.77
CA LEU A 29 17.80 5.16 -13.28
C LEU A 29 17.21 6.11 -14.32
N ASN A 30 16.04 5.75 -14.83
CA ASN A 30 15.20 6.60 -15.66
C ASN A 30 13.75 6.55 -15.15
N LEU A 31 13.42 7.47 -14.25
CA LEU A 31 12.08 7.60 -13.69
C LEU A 31 11.01 8.04 -14.70
N ALA A 32 11.41 8.46 -15.90
CA ALA A 32 10.53 8.85 -16.99
C ALA A 32 10.29 7.73 -18.01
N GLU A 33 10.92 6.56 -17.85
CA GLU A 33 10.79 5.42 -18.79
C GLU A 33 9.36 4.89 -18.89
N GLY A 34 8.61 4.98 -17.79
CA GLY A 34 7.22 4.57 -17.77
C GLY A 34 6.46 5.15 -16.60
N ARG A 35 5.15 4.88 -16.58
CA ARG A 35 4.28 5.32 -15.49
C ARG A 35 4.73 4.79 -14.13
N GLY A 36 5.11 3.51 -14.07
CA GLY A 36 5.57 2.85 -12.85
C GLY A 36 6.99 2.35 -12.99
N VAL A 37 7.88 2.83 -12.12
CA VAL A 37 9.29 2.42 -12.07
C VAL A 37 9.60 1.88 -10.68
N ALA A 38 10.15 0.68 -10.62
CA ALA A 38 10.64 0.04 -9.40
C ALA A 38 12.17 0.06 -9.42
N VAL A 39 12.78 0.83 -8.51
CA VAL A 39 14.23 1.00 -8.46
C VAL A 39 14.81 0.11 -7.37
N ARG A 40 15.72 -0.79 -7.74
CA ARG A 40 16.44 -1.70 -6.84
C ARG A 40 17.51 -0.97 -6.02
N GLU A 41 17.83 -1.52 -4.85
CA GLU A 41 19.06 -1.27 -4.09
C GLU A 41 19.33 0.20 -3.74
N LEU A 42 18.27 0.96 -3.46
CA LEU A 42 18.40 2.34 -3.00
C LEU A 42 18.93 2.34 -1.56
N GLN A 43 20.24 2.48 -1.40
CA GLN A 43 20.87 2.65 -0.10
C GLN A 43 20.44 3.99 0.51
N SER A 44 19.46 3.93 1.42
CA SER A 44 19.16 5.06 2.30
C SER A 44 20.03 4.99 3.54
N GLN A 45 20.43 6.13 4.12
CA GLN A 45 21.26 6.10 5.33
C GLN A 45 20.53 5.60 6.58
N GLY A 46 19.24 5.26 6.46
CA GLY A 46 18.48 4.52 7.45
C GLY A 46 18.51 3.00 7.29
N GLY A 47 19.20 2.50 6.28
CA GLY A 47 19.17 1.10 5.83
C GLY A 47 18.59 0.98 4.42
N PRO A 48 19.00 -0.04 3.65
CA PRO A 48 18.55 -0.22 2.27
C PRO A 48 17.07 -0.59 2.24
N ALA A 49 16.27 0.13 1.45
CA ALA A 49 15.04 -0.46 0.93
C ALA A 49 15.45 -1.28 -0.30
N ASP A 50 15.02 -2.54 -0.39
CA ASP A 50 15.37 -3.39 -1.54
C ASP A 50 14.80 -2.82 -2.83
N TYR A 51 13.59 -2.24 -2.76
CA TYR A 51 12.99 -1.50 -3.86
C TYR A 51 12.30 -0.23 -3.37
N VAL A 52 12.34 0.81 -4.21
CA VAL A 52 11.48 1.99 -4.10
C VAL A 52 10.60 2.06 -5.34
N LEU A 53 9.29 2.22 -5.12
CA LEU A 53 8.30 2.30 -6.19
C LEU A 53 7.92 3.76 -6.47
N PHE A 54 8.08 4.14 -7.73
CA PHE A 54 7.79 5.47 -8.27
C PHE A 54 6.64 5.40 -9.25
N VAL A 55 5.70 6.34 -9.12
CA VAL A 55 4.66 6.55 -10.13
C VAL A 55 4.71 7.99 -10.61
N ASP A 56 4.73 8.19 -11.93
CA ASP A 56 4.88 9.49 -12.58
C ASP A 56 6.09 10.27 -12.03
N GLY A 57 7.21 9.56 -11.83
CA GLY A 57 8.48 10.11 -11.32
C GLY A 57 8.50 10.45 -9.82
N ARG A 58 7.45 10.15 -9.06
CA ARG A 58 7.36 10.45 -7.62
C ARG A 58 7.23 9.15 -6.81
N ALA A 59 7.97 9.06 -5.71
CA ALA A 59 7.91 7.86 -4.87
C ALA A 59 6.58 7.76 -4.10
N LEU A 60 6.08 6.53 -3.94
CA LEU A 60 4.89 6.25 -3.12
C LEU A 60 4.97 4.96 -2.29
N ALA A 61 5.89 4.05 -2.60
CA ALA A 61 6.03 2.82 -1.82
C ALA A 61 7.47 2.32 -1.71
N ILE A 62 7.67 1.42 -0.78
CA ILE A 62 8.89 0.65 -0.57
C ILE A 62 8.57 -0.84 -0.59
N VAL A 63 9.52 -1.66 -1.02
CA VAL A 63 9.46 -3.11 -0.89
C VAL A 63 10.71 -3.57 -0.16
N GLU A 64 10.51 -4.32 0.92
CA GLU A 64 11.58 -5.05 1.61
C GLU A 64 11.53 -6.53 1.19
N ALA A 65 12.62 -7.01 0.62
CA ALA A 65 12.81 -8.42 0.30
C ALA A 65 13.32 -9.15 1.54
N LYS A 66 12.68 -10.28 1.87
CA LYS A 66 13.08 -11.17 2.97
C LYS A 66 13.46 -12.53 2.40
N LYS A 67 14.28 -13.28 3.15
CA LYS A 67 14.62 -14.67 2.79
C LYS A 67 13.38 -15.55 2.93
N THR A 68 13.20 -16.50 2.02
CA THR A 68 12.16 -17.53 2.09
C THR A 68 12.17 -18.25 3.44
N GLY A 69 10.98 -18.47 4.03
CA GLY A 69 10.84 -19.08 5.36
C GLY A 69 10.97 -18.12 6.54
N THR A 70 11.14 -16.82 6.30
CA THR A 70 11.09 -15.79 7.36
C THR A 70 9.64 -15.42 7.64
N THR A 71 9.19 -15.50 8.90
CA THR A 71 7.88 -14.98 9.30
C THR A 71 7.82 -13.48 9.05
N LEU A 72 6.86 -13.05 8.24
CA LEU A 72 6.57 -11.65 8.00
C LEU A 72 5.82 -11.07 9.21
N SER A 73 6.54 -10.68 10.28
CA SER A 73 5.90 -10.09 11.47
C SER A 73 6.79 -9.06 12.17
N HIS A 74 6.16 -7.91 12.46
CA HIS A 74 6.54 -6.81 13.37
C HIS A 74 8.01 -6.35 13.32
N VAL A 75 8.27 -5.15 12.78
CA VAL A 75 8.55 -3.95 13.59
C VAL A 75 8.47 -2.72 12.69
N ALA A 76 7.61 -1.79 13.09
CA ALA A 76 7.39 -0.47 12.53
C ALA A 76 8.54 0.52 12.86
N GLU A 77 9.80 0.12 12.66
CA GLU A 77 10.97 1.00 12.77
C GLU A 77 11.41 1.47 11.39
N GLN A 78 10.48 2.13 10.70
CA GLN A 78 10.73 2.68 9.37
C GLN A 78 10.83 4.22 9.41
N SER A 79 10.23 4.88 10.39
CA SER A 79 10.13 6.35 10.46
C SER A 79 11.49 7.07 10.56
N ALA A 80 12.44 6.57 11.34
CA ALA A 80 13.78 7.16 11.46
C ALA A 80 14.63 6.95 10.19
N ARG A 81 14.35 5.90 9.42
CA ARG A 81 15.20 5.46 8.31
C ARG A 81 15.05 6.34 7.06
N TYR A 82 13.86 6.89 6.81
CA TYR A 82 13.54 7.64 5.59
C TYR A 82 13.83 9.14 5.63
N THR A 83 14.16 9.69 6.79
CA THR A 83 14.64 11.08 6.92
C THR A 83 15.93 11.28 6.11
N ALA A 84 16.78 10.24 5.99
CA ALA A 84 17.99 10.29 5.17
C ALA A 84 17.76 10.03 3.66
N ALA A 85 16.70 9.30 3.28
CA ALA A 85 16.30 9.11 1.89
C ALA A 85 15.80 10.41 1.21
N LYS A 86 15.54 11.47 2.00
CA LYS A 86 15.09 12.79 1.49
C LYS A 86 16.06 13.41 0.49
N LYS A 87 17.35 13.07 0.56
CA LYS A 87 18.36 13.64 -0.35
C LYS A 87 18.30 13.05 -1.78
N TRP A 88 17.77 11.84 -1.95
CA TRP A 88 17.80 11.09 -3.22
C TRP A 88 16.41 10.90 -3.85
N ILE A 89 15.35 11.17 -3.10
CA ILE A 89 13.95 11.10 -3.56
C ILE A 89 13.31 12.47 -3.32
N PRO A 90 13.54 13.45 -4.20
CA PRO A 90 13.06 14.82 -3.98
C PRO A 90 11.53 14.92 -4.12
N GLN A 91 10.92 14.07 -4.94
CA GLN A 91 9.49 14.11 -5.23
C GLN A 91 8.78 12.85 -4.72
N ARG A 92 7.77 13.05 -3.86
CA ARG A 92 6.98 11.99 -3.23
C ARG A 92 5.51 12.32 -3.33
N TRP A 93 4.65 11.31 -3.47
CA TRP A 93 3.20 11.50 -3.43
C TRP A 93 2.69 11.81 -2.02
N ALA A 94 3.36 11.31 -0.98
CA ALA A 94 3.13 11.69 0.41
C ALA A 94 4.44 11.58 1.22
N ASP A 95 4.51 12.29 2.36
CA ASP A 95 5.60 12.18 3.34
C ASP A 95 4.99 11.96 4.73
N PRO A 96 5.24 10.81 5.40
CA PRO A 96 6.03 9.66 4.94
C PRO A 96 5.38 8.93 3.75
N LEU A 97 6.14 8.03 3.09
CA LEU A 97 5.62 7.22 1.99
C LEU A 97 4.46 6.34 2.49
N PRO A 98 3.29 6.36 1.82
CA PRO A 98 2.08 5.76 2.38
C PRO A 98 2.07 4.24 2.33
N PHE A 99 2.84 3.60 1.44
CA PHE A 99 2.73 2.17 1.18
C PHE A 99 4.03 1.42 1.49
N THR A 100 3.91 0.25 2.08
CA THR A 100 5.05 -0.63 2.33
C THR A 100 4.70 -2.06 1.96
N TYR A 101 5.67 -2.77 1.40
CA TYR A 101 5.58 -4.19 1.11
C TYR A 101 6.70 -4.95 1.81
N GLU A 102 6.39 -6.15 2.25
CA GLU A 102 7.36 -7.14 2.73
C GLU A 102 7.14 -8.40 1.91
N SER A 103 8.15 -8.89 1.20
CA SER A 103 7.99 -10.04 0.31
C SER A 103 9.13 -11.04 0.42
N THR A 104 8.80 -12.32 0.44
CA THR A 104 9.76 -13.43 0.31
C THR A 104 9.90 -13.92 -1.14
N GLY A 105 9.19 -13.30 -2.08
CA GLY A 105 8.97 -13.82 -3.43
C GLY A 105 7.92 -14.94 -3.51
N ILE A 106 7.55 -15.56 -2.38
CA ILE A 106 6.43 -16.52 -2.31
C ILE A 106 5.19 -15.84 -1.71
N GLU A 107 5.39 -15.15 -0.59
CA GLU A 107 4.34 -14.42 0.11
C GLU A 107 4.68 -12.93 0.07
N THR A 108 3.65 -12.10 -0.09
CA THR A 108 3.79 -10.64 -0.08
C THR A 108 2.77 -10.04 0.86
N ASN A 109 3.25 -9.28 1.84
CA ASN A 109 2.44 -8.45 2.70
C ASN A 109 2.46 -7.00 2.21
N PHE A 110 1.33 -6.33 2.35
CA PHE A 110 1.13 -4.92 2.06
C PHE A 110 0.62 -4.18 3.29
N ARG A 111 1.04 -2.94 3.47
CA ARG A 111 0.52 -2.04 4.48
C ARG A 111 0.30 -0.66 3.87
N HIS A 112 -0.82 -0.05 4.25
CA HIS A 112 -1.10 1.35 3.99
C HIS A 112 -1.02 2.13 5.30
N GLN A 113 -0.05 3.04 5.43
CA GLN A 113 0.25 3.76 6.66
C GLN A 113 -0.84 4.76 7.07
N ARG A 114 -1.65 5.21 6.11
CA ARG A 114 -2.78 6.13 6.36
C ARG A 114 -4.04 5.43 6.89
N ASP A 115 -4.07 4.09 6.93
CA ASP A 115 -5.21 3.37 7.49
C ASP A 115 -5.31 3.64 9.01
N PRO A 116 -6.51 3.91 9.58
CA PRO A 116 -6.67 4.24 11.02
C PRO A 116 -6.05 3.22 11.98
N ASP A 117 -6.10 1.95 11.60
CA ASP A 117 -5.53 0.82 12.32
C ASP A 117 -4.54 0.09 11.41
N SER A 118 -3.50 0.81 10.96
CA SER A 118 -2.55 0.34 9.94
C SER A 118 -1.86 -0.97 10.32
N ARG A 119 -2.11 -2.02 9.55
CA ARG A 119 -1.55 -3.36 9.73
C ARG A 119 -1.10 -3.95 8.40
N SER A 120 0.00 -4.71 8.44
CA SER A 120 0.43 -5.54 7.32
C SER A 120 -0.62 -6.62 7.05
N ARG A 121 -0.94 -6.87 5.78
CA ARG A 121 -1.89 -7.90 5.35
C ARG A 121 -1.35 -8.62 4.11
N PRO A 122 -1.63 -9.92 3.94
CA PRO A 122 -1.22 -10.62 2.74
C PRO A 122 -1.97 -10.07 1.52
N VAL A 123 -1.27 -9.98 0.40
CA VAL A 123 -1.82 -9.69 -0.91
C VAL A 123 -1.38 -10.77 -1.88
N PHE A 124 -2.27 -11.12 -2.81
CA PHE A 124 -1.99 -12.15 -3.81
C PHE A 124 -0.91 -11.71 -4.80
N ALA A 125 -0.88 -10.42 -5.15
CA ALA A 125 0.06 -9.83 -6.09
C ALA A 125 0.37 -8.38 -5.70
N PHE A 126 1.48 -7.85 -6.21
CA PHE A 126 1.76 -6.42 -6.14
C PHE A 126 0.65 -5.64 -6.85
N HIS A 127 0.29 -4.49 -6.27
CA HIS A 127 -0.64 -3.58 -6.93
C HIS A 127 0.02 -2.94 -8.16
N THR A 128 -0.79 -2.61 -9.15
CA THR A 128 -0.32 -1.90 -10.35
C THR A 128 0.05 -0.44 -10.04
N PRO A 129 0.89 0.21 -10.85
CA PRO A 129 1.21 1.63 -10.69
C PRO A 129 -0.03 2.53 -10.65
N GLY A 130 -0.98 2.28 -11.56
CA GLY A 130 -2.22 3.06 -11.65
C GLY A 130 -3.11 2.92 -10.41
N HIS A 131 -3.19 1.71 -9.84
CA HIS A 131 -3.99 1.49 -8.65
C HIS A 131 -3.37 2.16 -7.40
N LEU A 132 -2.04 2.06 -7.22
CA LEU A 132 -1.39 2.77 -6.11
C LEU A 132 -1.51 4.29 -6.23
N LEU A 133 -1.49 4.82 -7.46
CA LEU A 133 -1.71 6.23 -7.71
C LEU A 133 -3.13 6.66 -7.31
N GLU A 134 -4.14 5.89 -7.71
CA GLU A 134 -5.53 6.13 -7.32
C GLU A 134 -5.64 6.15 -5.79
N LEU A 135 -5.09 5.14 -5.11
CA LEU A 135 -5.14 5.05 -3.65
C LEU A 135 -4.48 6.23 -2.93
N VAL A 136 -3.31 6.70 -3.40
CA VAL A 136 -2.62 7.82 -2.72
C VAL A 136 -3.33 9.15 -2.94
N GLN A 137 -4.01 9.32 -4.09
CA GLN A 137 -4.77 10.53 -4.41
C GLN A 137 -6.11 10.62 -3.68
N GLN A 138 -6.65 9.52 -3.18
CA GLN A 138 -7.85 9.57 -2.34
C GLN A 138 -7.59 10.39 -1.06
N PRO A 139 -8.53 11.26 -0.64
CA PRO A 139 -8.39 12.05 0.58
C PRO A 139 -8.36 11.15 1.83
N ASP A 140 -9.17 10.09 1.82
CA ASP A 140 -9.28 9.11 2.89
C ASP A 140 -9.06 7.69 2.37
N THR A 141 -8.50 6.83 3.22
CA THR A 141 -8.31 5.43 2.85
C THR A 141 -9.66 4.70 2.83
N LEU A 142 -9.73 3.55 2.14
CA LEU A 142 -10.93 2.72 2.18
C LEU A 142 -11.32 2.36 3.63
N ARG A 143 -10.35 2.01 4.48
CA ARG A 143 -10.60 1.70 5.89
C ARG A 143 -11.16 2.89 6.66
N ALA A 144 -10.63 4.08 6.45
CA ALA A 144 -11.15 5.30 7.06
C ALA A 144 -12.61 5.56 6.63
N ARG A 145 -12.89 5.48 5.33
CA ARG A 145 -14.24 5.67 4.79
C ARG A 145 -15.24 4.64 5.31
N LEU A 146 -14.84 3.37 5.42
CA LEU A 146 -15.70 2.32 6.00
C LEU A 146 -15.97 2.58 7.49
N LYS A 147 -14.98 3.08 8.24
CA LYS A 147 -15.13 3.44 9.66
C LYS A 147 -16.10 4.58 9.90
N GLU A 148 -16.14 5.53 8.97
CA GLU A 148 -17.02 6.69 9.04
C GLU A 148 -18.38 6.46 8.39
N LEU A 149 -18.58 5.33 7.69
CA LEU A 149 -19.79 5.07 6.93
C LEU A 149 -21.06 5.12 7.78
N PRO A 150 -21.12 4.51 9.00
CA PRO A 150 -22.32 4.61 9.84
C PRO A 150 -22.66 6.03 10.31
N THR A 151 -21.67 6.93 10.38
CA THR A 151 -21.85 8.28 10.93
C THR A 151 -22.01 9.35 9.84
N LYS A 152 -21.26 9.27 8.75
CA LYS A 152 -21.32 10.22 7.63
C LYS A 152 -22.40 9.86 6.62
N HIS A 153 -22.77 8.59 6.52
CA HIS A 153 -23.74 8.08 5.54
C HIS A 153 -24.73 7.09 6.18
N PRO A 154 -25.44 7.46 7.26
CA PRO A 154 -26.37 6.55 7.92
C PRO A 154 -27.51 6.15 6.98
N LEU A 155 -27.92 4.88 7.05
CA LEU A 155 -29.03 4.34 6.26
C LEU A 155 -30.36 5.04 6.60
N ALA A 156 -30.59 5.27 7.90
CA ALA A 156 -31.62 6.20 8.35
C ALA A 156 -31.08 7.62 8.18
N GLY A 157 -31.66 8.38 7.26
CA GLY A 157 -31.28 9.78 7.09
C GLY A 157 -31.44 10.56 8.40
N PRO A 158 -30.64 11.60 8.66
CA PRO A 158 -30.89 12.49 9.78
C PRO A 158 -32.30 13.10 9.67
N GLU A 159 -32.87 13.53 10.81
CA GLU A 159 -34.18 14.19 10.83
C GLU A 159 -34.26 15.28 9.74
N GLY A 160 -35.24 15.14 8.83
CA GLY A 160 -35.46 16.07 7.71
C GLY A 160 -34.75 15.72 6.39
N GLN A 161 -34.01 14.62 6.29
CA GLN A 161 -33.44 14.11 5.02
C GLN A 161 -34.18 12.87 4.49
N PRO A 162 -34.02 12.53 3.19
CA PRO A 162 -34.68 11.37 2.60
C PRO A 162 -34.28 10.08 3.31
N ASP A 163 -35.27 9.39 3.86
CA ASP A 163 -35.09 8.12 4.55
C ASP A 163 -34.89 7.00 3.52
N GLN A 164 -33.66 6.49 3.41
CA GLN A 164 -33.35 5.37 2.51
C GLN A 164 -33.97 4.05 3.02
N THR A 165 -34.43 4.00 4.26
CA THR A 165 -35.11 2.82 4.83
C THR A 165 -36.55 2.67 4.33
N ALA A 166 -37.16 3.72 3.76
CA ALA A 166 -38.56 3.72 3.33
C ALA A 166 -38.91 2.63 2.30
N ARG A 167 -37.91 2.08 1.59
CA ARG A 167 -38.09 1.00 0.59
C ARG A 167 -37.48 -0.33 1.03
N LEU A 168 -37.04 -0.43 2.28
CA LEU A 168 -36.35 -1.59 2.85
C LEU A 168 -37.22 -2.28 3.90
N ARG A 169 -37.12 -3.61 3.96
CA ARG A 169 -37.70 -4.41 5.05
C ARG A 169 -36.80 -4.31 6.29
N GLU A 170 -37.37 -4.52 7.47
CA GLU A 170 -36.62 -4.53 8.74
C GLU A 170 -35.39 -5.46 8.72
N CYS A 171 -35.52 -6.64 8.10
CA CYS A 171 -34.40 -7.56 7.96
C CYS A 171 -33.27 -7.02 7.07
N GLN A 172 -33.58 -6.20 6.05
CA GLN A 172 -32.58 -5.57 5.19
C GLN A 172 -31.89 -4.42 5.92
N ILE A 173 -32.67 -3.62 6.66
CA ILE A 173 -32.14 -2.54 7.52
C ILE A 173 -31.15 -3.14 8.53
N SER A 174 -31.58 -4.17 9.26
CA SER A 174 -30.75 -4.86 10.25
C SER A 174 -29.47 -5.45 9.62
N ALA A 175 -29.57 -6.10 8.46
CA ALA A 175 -28.41 -6.66 7.77
C ALA A 175 -27.41 -5.59 7.33
N ILE A 176 -27.89 -4.47 6.76
CA ILE A 176 -27.05 -3.36 6.31
C ILE A 176 -26.39 -2.71 7.51
N THR A 177 -27.15 -2.26 8.50
CA THR A 177 -26.61 -1.59 9.69
C THR A 177 -25.65 -2.47 10.47
N GLY A 178 -25.93 -3.79 10.57
CA GLY A 178 -25.01 -4.76 11.16
C GLY A 178 -23.69 -4.87 10.41
N LEU A 179 -23.73 -4.89 9.07
CA LEU A 179 -22.53 -4.89 8.23
C LEU A 179 -21.73 -3.59 8.37
N GLU A 180 -22.39 -2.44 8.30
CA GLU A 180 -21.76 -1.12 8.44
C GLU A 180 -21.08 -0.97 9.80
N THR A 181 -21.75 -1.40 10.88
CA THR A 181 -21.19 -1.42 12.23
C THR A 181 -19.98 -2.35 12.32
N SER A 182 -20.06 -3.54 11.71
CA SER A 182 -18.95 -4.50 11.69
C SER A 182 -17.75 -3.99 10.89
N LEU A 183 -17.97 -3.23 9.82
CA LEU A 183 -16.91 -2.65 9.00
C LEU A 183 -16.27 -1.42 9.67
N ALA A 184 -16.97 -0.79 10.62
CA ALA A 184 -16.49 0.35 11.37
C ALA A 184 -15.77 0.01 12.69
N ALA A 185 -15.87 -1.23 13.15
CA ALA A 185 -15.12 -1.76 14.28
C ALA A 185 -13.62 -1.91 13.96
#